data_AF-A0AAU5QPG8-F1
#
_entry.id   AF-A0AAU5QPG8-F1
#
_cell.length_a   1.000
_cell.length_b   1.000
_cell.length_c   1.000
_cell.angle_alpha   90.00
_cell.angle_beta   90.00
_cell.angle_gamma   90.00
#
_symmetry.space_group_name_H-M   'P 1'
#
loop_
_entity.id
_entity.type
_entity.pdbx_description
1 polymer ?
#
loop_
_entity_poly.entity_id
_entity_poly.type
_entity_poly.pdbx_seq_one_letter_code
_entity_poly.pdbx_strand_id
1 'polypeptide(L)'
;MDETAPERWTTTVHDQEVELPSTIVDVRAALAEDQRAAFDTEISSTPGPDLPLRLAMWALRTIPGAVEEMDDQVNRLRSGDYTGVSVLDDDEAA
;
A
#
# COMPACT_ATOMS: atom_id res chain seq x y z
N MET A 1 -0.49 -21.22 -24.84
CA MET A 1 -1.32 -20.23 -24.14
C MET A 1 -0.63 -20.08 -22.81
N ASP A 2 0.02 -18.95 -22.61
CA ASP A 2 0.77 -18.68 -21.39
C ASP A 2 -0.23 -18.65 -20.24
N GLU A 3 -0.15 -19.63 -19.34
CA GLU A 3 -0.89 -19.64 -18.10
C GLU A 3 -0.36 -18.46 -17.29
N THR A 4 -1.01 -17.30 -17.41
CA THR A 4 -0.68 -16.11 -16.63
C THR A 4 -0.76 -16.48 -15.16
N ALA A 5 0.38 -16.82 -14.56
CA ALA A 5 0.54 -16.79 -13.12
C ALA A 5 -0.07 -15.47 -12.64
N PRO A 6 -0.88 -15.46 -11.56
CA PRO A 6 -1.47 -14.21 -11.09
C PRO A 6 -0.34 -13.20 -10.99
N GLU A 7 -0.48 -12.08 -11.73
CA GLU A 7 0.55 -11.06 -11.87
C GLU A 7 1.05 -10.74 -10.47
N ARG A 8 2.27 -11.19 -10.13
CA ARG A 8 2.79 -11.07 -8.77
C ARG A 8 2.77 -9.60 -8.42
N TRP A 9 1.94 -9.24 -7.46
CA TRP A 9 1.88 -7.87 -6.98
C TRP A 9 3.05 -7.69 -6.01
N THR A 10 4.16 -7.15 -6.47
CA THR A 10 5.34 -6.89 -5.61
C THR A 10 5.49 -5.39 -5.31
N THR A 11 6.12 -5.10 -4.18
CA THR A 11 6.55 -3.74 -3.81
C THR A 11 7.91 -3.82 -3.14
N THR A 12 8.61 -2.69 -3.01
CA THR A 12 9.87 -2.61 -2.26
C THR A 12 9.62 -1.99 -0.88
N VAL A 13 10.12 -2.61 0.17
CA VAL A 13 10.08 -2.12 1.56
C VAL A 13 11.49 -2.30 2.14
N HIS A 14 12.10 -1.24 2.69
CA HIS A 14 13.48 -1.28 3.20
C HIS A 14 14.52 -1.89 2.21
N ASP A 15 14.44 -1.53 0.93
CA ASP A 15 15.30 -2.08 -0.15
C ASP A 15 15.12 -3.59 -0.43
N GLN A 16 14.08 -4.20 0.15
CA GLN A 16 13.71 -5.59 -0.09
C GLN A 16 12.44 -5.69 -0.94
N GLU A 17 12.50 -6.47 -2.01
CA GLU A 17 11.29 -6.85 -2.77
C GLU A 17 10.43 -7.79 -1.93
N VAL A 18 9.18 -7.40 -1.71
CA VAL A 18 8.19 -8.18 -0.97
C VAL A 18 6.97 -8.40 -1.86
N GLU A 19 6.38 -9.59 -1.76
CA GLU A 19 5.15 -9.95 -2.46
C GLU A 19 3.94 -9.57 -1.60
N LEU A 20 3.00 -8.86 -2.22
CA LEU A 20 1.73 -8.47 -1.62
C LEU A 20 0.65 -9.50 -1.95
N PRO A 21 -0.29 -9.75 -1.03
CA PRO A 21 -1.45 -10.58 -1.28
C PRO A 21 -2.28 -10.02 -2.44
N SER A 22 -2.52 -10.85 -3.46
CA SER A 22 -3.07 -10.41 -4.76
C SER A 22 -4.61 -10.37 -4.82
N THR A 23 -5.31 -10.80 -3.77
CA THR A 23 -6.79 -10.77 -3.71
C THR A 23 -7.31 -10.21 -2.39
N ILE A 24 -8.56 -9.75 -2.39
CA ILE A 24 -9.26 -9.27 -1.18
C ILE A 24 -9.25 -10.34 -0.08
N VAL A 25 -9.42 -11.62 -0.46
CA VAL A 25 -9.42 -12.74 0.47
C VAL A 25 -8.04 -12.96 1.08
N ASP A 26 -6.99 -12.89 0.25
CA ASP A 26 -5.61 -13.04 0.72
C ASP A 26 -5.19 -11.90 1.65
N VAL A 27 -5.56 -10.65 1.31
CA VAL A 27 -5.32 -9.49 2.18
C VAL A 27 -6.00 -9.70 3.53
N ARG A 28 -7.28 -10.10 3.54
CA ARG A 28 -8.02 -10.37 4.79
C ARG A 28 -7.40 -11.50 5.62
N ALA A 29 -6.88 -12.55 4.97
CA ALA A 29 -6.26 -13.68 5.65
C ALA A 29 -4.94 -13.30 6.31
N ALA A 30 -4.14 -12.46 5.64
CA ALA A 30 -2.84 -12.00 6.12
C ALA A 30 -2.92 -10.93 7.25
N LEU A 31 -4.07 -10.27 7.41
CA LEU A 31 -4.30 -9.33 8.51
C LEU A 31 -4.49 -10.03 9.86
N ALA A 32 -4.04 -9.36 10.92
CA ALA A 32 -4.31 -9.75 12.31
C ALA A 32 -5.82 -9.77 12.60
N GLU A 33 -6.26 -10.65 13.50
CA GLU A 33 -7.69 -10.89 13.76
C GLU A 33 -8.47 -9.62 14.11
N ASP A 34 -7.88 -8.75 14.93
CA ASP A 34 -8.47 -7.47 15.35
C ASP A 34 -8.67 -6.48 14.17
N GLN A 35 -7.83 -6.58 13.14
CA GLN A 35 -7.88 -5.68 11.97
C GLN A 35 -8.87 -6.14 10.89
N ARG A 36 -9.26 -7.42 10.89
CA ARG A 36 -10.13 -8.00 9.85
C ARG A 36 -11.51 -7.34 9.80
N ALA A 37 -12.06 -6.96 10.95
CA ALA A 37 -13.37 -6.30 11.01
C ALA A 37 -13.31 -4.87 10.44
N ALA A 38 -12.24 -4.14 10.73
CA ALA A 38 -12.00 -2.81 10.17
C ALA A 38 -11.78 -2.86 8.65
N PHE A 39 -11.00 -3.83 8.18
CA PHE A 39 -10.82 -4.10 6.75
C PHE A 39 -12.15 -4.36 6.04
N ASP A 40 -12.96 -5.28 6.56
CA ASP A 40 -14.24 -5.67 5.95
C ASP A 40 -15.21 -4.48 5.85
N THR A 41 -15.30 -3.69 6.92
CA THR A 41 -16.13 -2.49 6.98
C THR A 41 -15.67 -1.44 5.96
N GLU A 42 -14.37 -1.20 5.87
CA GLU A 42 -13.82 -0.18 4.97
C GLU A 42 -13.96 -0.60 3.50
N ILE A 43 -13.57 -1.82 3.15
CA ILE A 43 -13.61 -2.32 1.77
C ILE A 43 -15.05 -2.40 1.25
N SER A 44 -15.99 -2.87 2.07
CA SER A 44 -17.41 -2.93 1.69
C SER A 44 -18.06 -1.56 1.47
N SER A 45 -17.55 -0.52 2.14
CA SER A 45 -18.08 0.85 2.04
C SER A 45 -17.28 1.75 1.08
N THR A 46 -16.18 1.25 0.52
CA THR A 46 -15.30 2.03 -0.36
C THR A 46 -15.92 2.15 -1.75
N PRO A 47 -16.00 3.36 -2.33
CA PRO A 47 -16.42 3.54 -3.72
C PRO A 47 -15.51 2.76 -4.67
N GLY A 48 -16.09 2.16 -5.71
CA GLY A 48 -15.35 1.36 -6.70
C GLY A 48 -14.06 2.00 -7.24
N PRO A 49 -14.03 3.30 -7.58
CA PRO A 49 -12.82 3.98 -8.04
C PRO A 49 -11.69 4.05 -7.00
N ASP A 50 -12.02 4.12 -5.72
CA ASP A 50 -11.05 4.22 -4.61
C ASP A 50 -10.61 2.84 -4.10
N LEU A 51 -11.34 1.79 -4.47
CA LEU A 51 -11.12 0.43 -4.00
C LEU A 51 -9.69 -0.09 -4.25
N PRO A 52 -9.06 0.12 -5.42
CA PRO A 52 -7.70 -0.34 -5.67
C PRO A 52 -6.69 0.28 -4.69
N LEU A 53 -6.80 1.59 -4.44
CA LEU A 53 -5.92 2.30 -3.51
C LEU A 53 -6.11 1.83 -2.08
N ARG A 54 -7.37 1.64 -1.65
CA ARG A 54 -7.66 1.17 -0.29
C ARG A 54 -7.18 -0.26 -0.07
N LEU A 55 -7.37 -1.15 -1.04
CA LEU A 55 -6.82 -2.51 -1.00
C LEU A 55 -5.30 -2.52 -0.92
N ALA A 56 -4.62 -1.66 -1.69
CA ALA A 56 -3.16 -1.51 -1.62
C ALA A 56 -2.67 -1.11 -0.24
N MET A 57 -3.31 -0.12 0.39
CA MET A 57 -2.94 0.30 1.74
C MET A 57 -3.12 -0.83 2.78
N TRP A 58 -4.16 -1.65 2.65
CA TRP A 58 -4.34 -2.80 3.53
C TRP A 58 -3.36 -3.94 3.25
N ALA A 59 -3.05 -4.21 1.99
CA ALA A 59 -2.03 -5.19 1.62
C ALA A 59 -0.64 -4.78 2.18
N LEU A 60 -0.30 -3.50 2.14
CA LEU A 60 0.95 -3.01 2.72
C LEU A 60 1.02 -3.20 4.24
N ARG A 61 -0.11 -3.10 4.95
CA ARG A 61 -0.18 -3.34 6.41
C ARG A 61 0.13 -4.77 6.80
N THR A 62 0.01 -5.73 5.89
CA THR A 62 0.37 -7.13 6.18
C THR A 62 1.87 -7.36 6.13
N ILE A 63 2.65 -6.39 5.61
CA ILE A 63 4.09 -6.46 5.53
C ILE A 63 4.70 -5.78 6.78
N PRO A 64 5.50 -6.49 7.59
CA PRO A 64 6.18 -5.89 8.73
C PRO A 64 7.15 -4.78 8.29
N GLY A 65 7.17 -3.67 9.01
CA GLY A 65 8.03 -2.52 8.70
C GLY A 65 7.52 -1.56 7.61
N ALA A 66 6.61 -1.99 6.74
CA ALA A 66 6.11 -1.14 5.64
C ALA A 66 5.35 0.09 6.18
N VAL A 67 4.48 -0.12 7.16
CA VAL A 67 3.68 0.96 7.77
C VAL A 67 4.55 1.88 8.62
N GLU A 68 5.56 1.33 9.29
CA GLU A 68 6.49 2.08 10.14
C GLU A 68 7.36 3.02 9.29
N GLU A 69 7.85 2.54 8.13
CA GLU A 69 8.59 3.35 7.16
C GLU A 69 7.72 4.51 6.61
N MET A 70 6.44 4.25 6.36
CA MET A 70 5.49 5.28 5.90
C MET A 70 5.20 6.31 7.00
N ASP A 71 4.99 5.86 8.25
CA ASP A 71 4.70 6.77 9.37
C ASP A 71 5.90 7.65 9.72
N ASP A 72 7.12 7.10 9.70
CA ASP A 72 8.35 7.88 9.89
C ASP A 72 8.49 8.98 8.83
N GLN A 73 8.29 8.63 7.56
CA GLN A 73 8.31 9.60 6.47
C GLN A 73 7.24 10.70 6.66
N VAL A 74 6.01 10.32 7.00
CA VAL A 74 4.93 11.28 7.28
C VAL A 74 5.27 12.18 8.49
N ASN A 75 5.88 11.62 9.54
CA ASN A 75 6.25 12.36 10.73
C ASN A 75 7.37 13.36 10.44
N ARG A 76 8.40 12.97 9.67
CA ARG A 76 9.46 13.88 9.20
C ARG A 76 8.87 15.08 8.45
N LEU A 77 7.94 14.82 7.52
CA LEU A 77 7.23 15.87 6.78
C LEU A 77 6.44 16.81 7.71
N ARG A 78 5.74 16.26 8.70
CA ARG A 78 5.00 17.06 9.71
C ARG A 78 5.93 17.87 10.62
N SER A 79 7.13 17.37 10.88
CA SER A 79 8.18 18.07 11.62
C SER A 79 8.90 19.13 10.77
N GLY A 80 8.52 19.29 9.50
CA GLY A 80 9.13 20.26 8.58
C GLY A 80 10.46 19.82 7.99
N ASP A 81 10.83 18.54 8.12
CA ASP A 81 11.98 17.96 7.44
C ASP A 81 11.55 17.47 6.05
N TYR A 82 11.86 18.27 5.03
CA TYR A 82 11.59 17.97 3.62
C TYR A 82 12.83 17.39 2.90
N THR A 83 13.84 16.95 3.65
CA THR A 83 15.06 16.40 3.08
C THR A 83 14.76 15.14 2.27
N GLY A 84 15.04 15.19 0.96
CA GLY A 84 14.76 14.09 0.01
C GLY A 84 13.41 14.19 -0.70
N VAL A 85 12.61 15.22 -0.43
CA VAL A 85 11.37 15.49 -1.17
C VAL A 85 11.72 16.18 -2.48
N SER A 86 11.39 15.53 -3.59
CA SER A 86 11.41 16.14 -4.91
C SER A 86 9.98 16.59 -5.26
N VAL A 87 9.78 17.89 -5.47
CA VAL A 87 8.59 18.35 -6.19
C VAL A 87 8.71 17.86 -7.63
N LEU A 88 7.67 17.20 -8.14
CA LEU A 88 7.56 17.01 -9.58
C LEU A 88 7.48 18.40 -10.19
N ASP A 89 8.52 18.76 -10.95
CA ASP A 89 8.48 19.94 -11.78
C ASP A 89 7.44 19.67 -12.87
N ASP A 90 6.35 20.44 -12.87
CA ASP A 90 5.36 20.46 -13.95
C ASP A 90 5.97 21.21 -15.14
N ASP A 91 7.03 20.65 -15.72
CA ASP A 91 7.57 21.11 -17.00
C ASP A 91 6.95 20.25 -18.12
N GLU A 92 5.63 20.40 -18.30
CA GLU A 92 5.00 20.21 -19.62
C GLU A 92 4.59 21.58 -20.17
N ALA A 93 5.61 22.33 -20.59
CA ALA A 93 5.45 23.30 -21.65
C ALA A 93 5.64 22.59 -23.01
N ALA A 94 4.54 22.31 -23.71
CA ALA A 94 4.52 22.24 -25.19
C ALA A 94 3.10 22.52 -25.73
#